data_AF-A0A2S3QJU6-F1
#
_entry.id   AF-A0A2S3QJU6-F1
#
_cell.length_a   1.000
_cell.length_b   1.000
_cell.length_c   1.000
_cell.angle_alpha   90.00
_cell.angle_beta   90.00
_cell.angle_gamma   90.00
#
_symmetry.space_group_name_H-M   'P 1'
#
loop_
_entity.id
_entity.type
_entity.pdbx_description
1 polymer ?
#
loop_
_entity_poly.entity_id
_entity_poly.type
_entity_poly.pdbx_seq_one_letter_code
_entity_poly.pdbx_strand_id
1 'polypeptide(L)'
;MPIDQAIAEKMLWIDQQANTSSREKLAILCASFSDDERQHPLGQWIIAQQDRLDWEDNIGQFLTAFWGLPRRPWVPGEQTEEAVIYQAALEKVLARLDRSEATHGV
;
A
#
# COMPACT_ATOMS: atom_id res chain seq x y z
N MET A 1 11.67 -7.19 8.08
CA MET A 1 11.13 -5.83 7.87
C MET A 1 10.08 -5.59 8.95
N PRO A 2 9.93 -4.38 9.51
CA PRO A 2 8.82 -4.10 10.44
C PRO A 2 7.47 -4.40 9.77
N ILE A 3 6.53 -5.02 10.48
CA ILE A 3 5.23 -5.45 9.93
C ILE A 3 4.46 -4.26 9.35
N ASP A 4 4.51 -3.11 10.04
CA ASP A 4 3.88 -1.87 9.55
C ASP A 4 4.39 -1.47 8.16
N GLN A 5 5.67 -1.65 7.92
CA GLN A 5 6.27 -1.35 6.63
C GLN A 5 5.85 -2.36 5.56
N ALA A 6 5.67 -3.64 5.91
CA ALA A 6 5.12 -4.66 5.00
C ALA A 6 3.69 -4.35 4.56
N ILE A 7 2.85 -3.96 5.52
CA ILE A 7 1.49 -3.51 5.26
C ILE A 7 1.50 -2.29 4.34
N ALA A 8 2.38 -1.31 4.61
CA ALA A 8 2.48 -0.10 3.82
C ALA A 8 3.03 -0.35 2.39
N GLU A 9 3.89 -1.36 2.17
CA GLU A 9 4.30 -1.80 0.82
C GLU A 9 3.11 -2.33 0.02
N LYS A 10 2.28 -3.20 0.62
CA LYS A 10 1.08 -3.73 -0.01
C LYS A 10 0.07 -2.62 -0.33
N MET A 11 -0.08 -1.66 0.58
CA MET A 11 -0.92 -0.47 0.38
C MET A 11 -0.46 0.32 -0.85
N LEU A 12 0.82 0.63 -0.96
CA LEU A 12 1.38 1.35 -2.10
C LEU A 12 1.20 0.58 -3.42
N TRP A 13 1.37 -0.74 -3.39
CA TRP A 13 1.17 -1.59 -4.57
C TRP A 13 -0.29 -1.61 -5.05
N ILE A 14 -1.25 -1.73 -4.13
CA ILE A 14 -2.68 -1.73 -4.45
C ILE A 14 -3.14 -0.38 -4.97
N ASP A 15 -2.58 0.71 -4.44
CA ASP A 15 -2.94 2.06 -4.84
C ASP A 15 -2.75 2.31 -6.36
N GLN A 16 -1.77 1.62 -6.93
CA GLN A 16 -1.41 1.69 -8.35
C GLN A 16 -2.33 0.90 -9.27
N GLN A 17 -3.21 0.06 -8.73
CA GLN A 17 -4.16 -0.71 -9.53
C GLN A 17 -5.29 0.19 -10.02
N ALA A 18 -5.11 0.70 -11.25
CA ALA A 18 -6.12 1.49 -11.94
C ALA A 18 -7.47 0.78 -12.00
N ASN A 19 -8.56 1.55 -11.92
CA ASN A 19 -9.95 1.08 -12.00
C ASN A 19 -10.45 0.20 -10.83
N THR A 20 -9.74 0.15 -9.72
CA THR A 20 -10.19 -0.55 -8.50
C THR A 20 -10.85 0.44 -7.55
N SER A 21 -12.09 0.19 -7.11
CA SER A 21 -12.76 1.07 -6.14
C SER A 21 -12.08 1.02 -4.76
N SER A 22 -12.25 2.07 -3.94
CA SER A 22 -11.71 2.11 -2.56
C SER A 22 -12.03 0.85 -1.75
N ARG A 23 -13.25 0.34 -1.88
CA ARG A 23 -13.71 -0.88 -1.17
C ARG A 23 -12.99 -2.13 -1.67
N GLU A 24 -12.80 -2.25 -2.98
CA GLU A 24 -12.07 -3.37 -3.58
C GLU A 24 -10.58 -3.32 -3.22
N LYS A 25 -9.96 -2.13 -3.19
CA LYS A 25 -8.58 -1.93 -2.75
C LYS A 25 -8.37 -2.45 -1.31
N LEU A 26 -9.27 -2.09 -0.38
CA LEU A 26 -9.22 -2.58 1.00
C LEU A 26 -9.45 -4.09 1.10
N ALA A 27 -10.36 -4.64 0.29
CA ALA A 27 -10.60 -6.09 0.26
C ALA A 27 -9.38 -6.87 -0.24
N ILE A 28 -8.72 -6.40 -1.30
CA ILE A 28 -7.47 -6.97 -1.81
C ILE A 28 -6.37 -6.88 -0.75
N LEU A 29 -6.24 -5.73 -0.08
CA LEU A 29 -5.25 -5.52 0.98
C LEU A 29 -5.43 -6.53 2.10
N CYS A 30 -6.63 -6.63 2.67
CA CYS A 30 -6.93 -7.54 3.77
C CYS A 30 -6.78 -9.02 3.35
N ALA A 31 -7.12 -9.36 2.11
CA ALA A 31 -6.91 -10.71 1.58
C ALA A 31 -5.41 -11.05 1.47
N SER A 32 -4.56 -10.07 1.18
CA SER A 32 -3.12 -10.24 1.02
C SER A 32 -2.35 -10.36 2.34
N PHE A 33 -2.97 -10.15 3.50
CA PHE A 33 -2.27 -10.20 4.79
C PHE A 33 -1.84 -11.62 5.18
N SER A 34 -0.58 -11.75 5.59
CA SER A 34 -0.03 -12.92 6.28
C SER A 34 -0.65 -13.09 7.67
N ASP A 35 -0.42 -14.24 8.31
CA ASP A 35 -0.90 -14.49 9.67
C ASP A 35 -0.34 -13.47 10.68
N ASP A 36 0.93 -13.10 10.54
CA ASP A 36 1.58 -12.09 11.37
C ASP A 36 0.96 -10.70 11.15
N GLU A 37 0.68 -10.33 9.91
CA GLU A 37 0.02 -9.06 9.56
C GLU A 37 -1.41 -9.00 10.11
N ARG A 38 -2.16 -10.11 10.07
CA ARG A 38 -3.51 -10.22 10.64
C ARG A 38 -3.54 -10.08 12.16
N GLN A 39 -2.47 -10.51 12.84
CA GLN A 39 -2.36 -10.40 14.30
C GLN A 39 -1.77 -9.06 14.75
N HIS A 40 -1.14 -8.31 13.85
CA HIS A 40 -0.57 -7.00 14.16
C HIS A 40 -1.67 -5.96 14.44
N PRO A 41 -1.49 -5.04 15.43
CA PRO A 41 -2.47 -4.01 15.74
C PRO A 41 -2.91 -3.17 14.54
N LEU A 42 -1.98 -2.82 13.65
CA LEU A 42 -2.30 -2.09 12.42
C LEU A 42 -3.16 -2.93 11.46
N GLY A 43 -2.82 -4.20 11.25
CA GLY A 43 -3.58 -5.08 10.38
C GLY A 43 -4.99 -5.33 10.90
N GLN A 44 -5.14 -5.54 12.21
CA GLN A 44 -6.46 -5.65 12.86
C GLN A 44 -7.29 -4.38 12.69
N TRP A 45 -6.67 -3.21 12.84
CA TRP A 45 -7.36 -1.94 12.63
C TRP A 45 -7.83 -1.78 11.19
N ILE A 46 -6.97 -2.06 10.19
CA ILE A 46 -7.33 -1.99 8.77
C ILE A 46 -8.50 -2.94 8.45
N ILE A 47 -8.43 -4.19 8.91
CA ILE A 47 -9.51 -5.18 8.74
C ILE A 47 -10.83 -4.65 9.33
N ALA A 48 -10.78 -4.09 10.55
CA ALA A 48 -11.97 -3.54 11.20
C ALA A 48 -12.56 -2.31 10.49
N GLN A 49 -11.76 -1.60 9.68
CA GLN A 49 -12.19 -0.43 8.91
C GLN A 49 -12.50 -0.74 7.44
N GLN A 50 -12.43 -1.99 6.99
CA GLN A 50 -12.58 -2.36 5.58
C GLN A 50 -13.87 -1.82 4.93
N ASP A 51 -14.97 -1.73 5.67
CA ASP A 51 -16.26 -1.23 5.19
C ASP A 51 -16.50 0.27 5.48
N ARG A 52 -15.55 0.95 6.12
CA ARG A 52 -15.70 2.32 6.65
C ARG A 52 -14.64 3.30 6.17
N LEU A 53 -13.45 2.82 5.84
CA LEU A 53 -12.34 3.64 5.42
C LEU A 53 -12.51 4.01 3.94
N ASP A 54 -12.46 5.30 3.64
CA ASP A 54 -12.27 5.73 2.25
C ASP A 54 -10.78 5.66 1.92
N TRP A 55 -10.42 4.86 0.93
CA TRP A 55 -9.03 4.68 0.51
C TRP A 55 -8.42 6.01 0.05
N GLU A 56 -9.11 6.76 -0.80
CA GLU A 56 -8.58 7.95 -1.47
C GLU A 56 -8.29 9.08 -0.47
N ASP A 57 -9.14 9.22 0.55
CA ASP A 57 -8.97 10.25 1.59
C ASP A 57 -7.86 9.93 2.60
N ASN A 58 -7.47 8.66 2.73
CA ASN A 58 -6.62 8.20 3.83
C ASN A 58 -5.26 7.64 3.39
N ILE A 59 -5.15 7.11 2.17
CA ILE A 59 -3.94 6.42 1.69
C ILE A 59 -2.72 7.33 1.67
N GLY A 60 -2.89 8.59 1.22
CA GLY A 60 -1.81 9.58 1.19
C GLY A 60 -1.22 9.83 2.58
N GLN A 61 -2.07 10.01 3.60
CA GLN A 61 -1.63 10.21 4.97
C GLN A 61 -0.89 8.99 5.54
N PHE A 62 -1.41 7.78 5.24
CA PHE A 62 -0.77 6.53 5.61
C PHE A 62 0.63 6.41 5.00
N LEU A 63 0.73 6.62 3.69
CA LEU A 63 1.99 6.51 2.97
C LEU A 63 2.98 7.62 3.38
N THR A 64 2.52 8.83 3.70
CA THR A 64 3.37 9.84 4.33
C THR A 64 3.93 9.36 5.66
N ALA A 65 3.09 8.80 6.54
CA ALA A 65 3.51 8.39 7.88
C ALA A 65 4.55 7.27 7.87
N PHE A 66 4.43 6.32 6.94
CA PHE A 66 5.31 5.15 6.86
C PHE A 66 6.50 5.30 5.92
N TRP A 67 6.38 6.13 4.88
CA TRP A 67 7.39 6.27 3.82
C TRP A 67 7.91 7.69 3.62
N GLY A 68 7.37 8.69 4.33
CA GLY A 68 7.72 10.10 4.12
C GLY A 68 7.27 10.64 2.76
N LEU A 69 6.29 9.99 2.12
CA LEU A 69 5.78 10.40 0.81
C LEU A 69 4.88 11.65 0.91
N PRO A 70 4.76 12.47 -0.16
CA PRO A 70 3.89 13.64 -0.19
C PRO A 70 2.44 13.32 0.23
N ARG A 71 1.77 14.26 0.90
CA ARG A 71 0.40 14.05 1.41
C ARG A 71 -0.71 14.16 0.37
N ARG A 72 -0.41 14.73 -0.81
CA ARG A 72 -1.43 15.04 -1.82
C ARG A 72 -1.68 13.85 -2.73
N PRO A 73 -2.94 13.70 -3.20
CA PRO A 73 -3.30 12.60 -4.07
C PRO A 73 -2.47 12.68 -5.35
N TRP A 74 -1.81 11.58 -5.65
CA TRP A 74 -1.16 11.37 -6.94
C TRP A 74 -2.20 10.81 -7.89
N VAL A 75 -2.34 11.42 -9.07
CA VAL A 75 -3.13 10.81 -10.14
C VAL A 75 -2.22 9.89 -10.94
N PRO A 76 -2.62 8.63 -11.18
CA PRO A 76 -1.89 7.75 -12.08
C PRO A 76 -1.61 8.40 -13.45
N GLY A 77 -0.33 8.54 -13.79
CA GLY A 77 0.12 9.17 -15.04
C GLY A 77 0.39 10.68 -14.97
N GLU A 78 0.25 11.31 -13.80
CA GLU A 78 0.67 12.68 -13.57
C GLU A 78 2.21 12.80 -13.55
N GLN A 79 2.77 13.91 -14.06
CA GLN A 79 4.22 14.16 -14.14
C GLN A 79 4.68 15.29 -13.21
N THR A 80 3.96 15.53 -12.11
CA THR A 80 4.38 16.47 -11.06
C THR A 80 5.60 15.93 -10.30
N GLU A 81 6.33 16.80 -9.62
CA GLU A 81 7.48 16.38 -8.79
C GLU A 81 7.05 15.38 -7.69
N GLU A 82 5.86 15.57 -7.11
CA GLU A 82 5.26 14.65 -6.14
C GLU A 82 4.98 13.27 -6.76
N ALA A 83 4.51 13.25 -8.01
CA ALA A 83 4.28 12.01 -8.77
C ALA A 83 5.56 11.21 -8.99
N VAL A 84 6.66 11.89 -9.35
CA VAL A 84 7.97 11.26 -9.56
C VAL A 84 8.49 10.64 -8.26
N ILE A 85 8.32 11.32 -7.12
CA ILE A 85 8.73 10.80 -5.81
C ILE A 85 7.94 9.54 -5.45
N TYR A 86 6.63 9.54 -5.68
CA TYR A 86 5.76 8.37 -5.47
C TYR A 86 6.15 7.20 -6.37
N GLN A 87 6.38 7.47 -7.66
CA GLN A 87 6.76 6.44 -8.63
C GLN A 87 8.12 5.82 -8.29
N ALA A 88 9.10 6.62 -7.88
CA ALA A 88 10.40 6.12 -7.42
C ALA A 88 10.30 5.27 -6.15
N ALA A 89 9.36 5.58 -5.24
CA ALA A 89 9.10 4.77 -4.06
C ALA A 89 8.43 3.45 -4.43
N LEU A 90 7.44 3.49 -5.33
CA LEU A 90 6.78 2.31 -5.86
C LEU A 90 7.75 1.37 -6.54
N GLU A 91 8.64 1.86 -7.42
CA GLU A 91 9.63 1.04 -8.11
C GLU A 91 10.52 0.25 -7.13
N LYS A 92 10.87 0.86 -5.99
CA LYS A 92 11.63 0.17 -4.93
C LYS A 92 10.80 -0.93 -4.28
N VAL A 93 9.50 -0.70 -4.06
CA VAL A 93 8.59 -1.71 -3.51
C VAL A 93 8.40 -2.85 -4.49
N LEU A 94 8.12 -2.56 -5.77
CA LEU A 94 7.98 -3.56 -6.83
C LEU A 94 9.23 -4.43 -6.95
N ALA A 95 10.42 -3.82 -7.00
CA ALA A 95 11.69 -4.56 -7.05
C ALA A 95 11.93 -5.47 -5.83
N ARG A 96 11.35 -5.14 -4.67
CA ARG A 96 11.42 -5.98 -3.46
C ARG A 96 10.37 -7.09 -3.46
N LEU A 97 9.16 -6.82 -3.93
CA LEU A 97 8.10 -7.82 -4.06
C LEU A 97 8.49 -8.89 -5.09
N ASP A 98 8.96 -8.49 -6.28
CA ASP A 98 9.46 -9.41 -7.32
C ASP A 98 10.59 -10.30 -6.79
N ARG A 99 11.50 -9.73 -5.99
CA ARG A 99 12.59 -10.50 -5.37
C ARG A 99 12.08 -11.45 -4.30
N SER A 100 11.06 -11.07 -3.54
CA SER A 100 10.48 -11.92 -2.49
C SER A 100 9.73 -13.12 -3.07
N GLU A 101 9.01 -12.92 -4.18
CA GLU A 101 8.38 -14.00 -4.96
C GLU A 101 9.44 -14.91 -5.61
N ALA A 102 10.52 -14.34 -6.17
CA ALA A 102 11.61 -15.13 -6.75
C ALA A 102 12.42 -15.93 -5.72
N THR A 103 12.35 -15.58 -4.42
CA THR A 103 13.03 -16.33 -3.34
C THR A 103 12.12 -17.35 -2.65
N HIS A 104 10.80 -17.27 -2.85
CA HIS A 104 9.82 -18.26 -2.35
C HIS A 104 9.28 -19.17 -3.46
N GLY A 105 9.61 -18.91 -4.72
CA GLY A 105 9.46 -19.84 -5.84
C GLY A 105 10.76 -20.63 -6.05
N VAL A 106 10.76 -21.87 -5.56
CA VAL A 106 11.79 -22.95 -5.63
C VAL A 106 12.68 -23.09 -4.39
#